data_AF-A0A565BVI2-F1
#
_entry.id   AF-A0A565BVI2-F1
#
_cell.length_a   1.000
_cell.length_b   1.000
_cell.length_c   1.000
_cell.angle_alpha   90.00
_cell.angle_beta   90.00
_cell.angle_gamma   90.00
#
_symmetry.space_group_name_H-M   'P 1'
#
loop_
_entity.id
_entity.type
_entity.pdbx_description
1 polymer ?
#
loop_
_entity_poly.entity_id
_entity_poly.type
_entity_poly.pdbx_seq_one_letter_code
_entity_poly.pdbx_strand_id
1 'polypeptide(L)'
;MDSSSLSPNPFDHQKTQNTEPKKSFITSLMTLRSNHFKEDTYFVSELKPTEQKSLQDLKDKLKASSFGASSMWGVSLLGGDDKADVILLKFLRARDFKVTESLRMLEKCLEWREEFKAEKLTEEDLGFEDLEGKVAYMRGYDKEGHPVCYNAYGVFKERDMYESVFGDEEKLNKFLRWRVQVLEKGVKMLHFKPGGVNSIIQVTDLKDMPKRELRVASNQILSLFQDNYPEMVATKIFINVPWYFSVIYSMFSPFLTQRTKSKFVMSKEGNAAETLYKFIRPEDIPVQYGGLSRPTDSQNGPPKPASEFSIKGGEKVNIQIEGIEGGATITWDIVVGGWDLEYSAEFVPNAEESYAIIVEKPRKMKASDEAVCNSFTTVEAGKLILSVDNTLSRKKKVAAYRYTVRKSTTVV
;
A
#
# COMPACT_ATOMS: atom_id res chain seq x y z
N MET A 1 -19.85 19.55 88.86
CA MET A 1 -20.04 20.80 88.09
C MET A 1 -18.74 21.08 87.37
N ASP A 2 -18.83 21.00 86.05
CA ASP A 2 -18.07 21.68 85.00
C ASP A 2 -16.55 21.52 84.80
N SER A 3 -16.29 20.95 83.61
CA SER A 3 -15.44 21.44 82.52
C SER A 3 -13.92 21.31 82.61
N SER A 4 -13.38 20.40 81.80
CA SER A 4 -12.06 20.53 81.16
C SER A 4 -11.91 19.60 79.95
N SER A 5 -12.05 20.19 78.76
CA SER A 5 -11.25 20.07 77.53
C SER A 5 -10.50 18.78 77.11
N LEU A 6 -10.61 18.53 75.77
CA LEU A 6 -9.66 17.93 74.80
C LEU A 6 -9.90 16.48 74.32
N SER A 7 -10.25 16.40 73.03
CA SER A 7 -10.21 15.26 72.08
C SER A 7 -8.75 14.86 71.73
N PRO A 8 -8.46 13.90 70.80
CA PRO A 8 -9.29 12.96 70.04
C PRO A 8 -8.76 11.49 70.00
N ASN A 9 -9.53 10.56 69.44
CA ASN A 9 -9.05 9.25 68.95
C ASN A 9 -9.86 8.84 67.68
N PRO A 10 -9.42 7.87 66.87
CA PRO A 10 -9.17 8.06 65.44
C PRO A 10 -10.12 7.21 64.56
N PHE A 11 -9.86 7.21 63.25
CA PHE A 11 -10.39 6.36 62.17
C PHE A 11 -11.12 7.12 61.05
N ASP A 12 -10.28 7.54 60.10
CA ASP A 12 -10.38 7.32 58.65
C ASP A 12 -11.75 7.45 57.97
N HIS A 13 -11.95 8.63 57.36
CA HIS A 13 -12.78 8.76 56.17
C HIS A 13 -11.91 8.90 54.92
N GLN A 14 -12.18 7.97 54.00
CA GLN A 14 -11.64 7.80 52.64
C GLN A 14 -11.32 9.10 51.89
N LYS A 15 -10.05 9.25 51.49
CA LYS A 15 -9.66 10.11 50.37
C LYS A 15 -9.92 9.39 49.05
N THR A 16 -10.82 9.95 48.26
CA THR A 16 -10.98 9.70 46.83
C THR A 16 -9.68 10.06 46.10
N GLN A 17 -8.94 9.04 45.64
CA GLN A 17 -7.89 9.21 44.64
C GLN A 17 -8.53 9.30 43.25
N ASN A 18 -8.47 10.50 42.68
CA ASN A 18 -8.67 10.74 41.25
C ASN A 18 -7.64 9.91 40.47
N THR A 19 -8.08 8.80 39.88
CA THR A 19 -7.30 8.03 38.91
C THR A 19 -7.64 8.55 37.52
N GLU A 20 -6.73 9.31 36.93
CA GLU A 20 -6.78 9.59 35.49
C GLU A 20 -6.79 8.25 34.73
N PRO A 21 -7.67 8.06 33.73
CA PRO A 21 -7.68 6.84 32.96
C PRO A 21 -6.38 6.76 32.16
N LYS A 22 -5.57 5.72 32.45
CA LYS A 22 -4.40 5.34 31.64
C LYS A 22 -4.82 5.27 30.18
N LYS A 23 -4.43 6.26 29.38
CA LYS A 23 -4.58 6.25 27.92
C LYS A 23 -4.02 4.92 27.42
N SER A 24 -4.90 4.07 26.90
CA SER A 24 -4.57 2.75 26.40
C SER A 24 -3.42 2.83 25.40
N PHE A 25 -2.38 2.01 25.60
CA PHE A 25 -1.20 1.86 24.75
C PHE A 25 -1.58 1.63 23.26
N ILE A 26 -2.76 1.05 23.04
CA ILE A 26 -3.41 0.84 21.74
C ILE A 26 -3.59 2.16 20.98
N THR A 27 -3.94 3.24 21.69
CA THR A 27 -4.15 4.56 21.08
C THR A 27 -2.83 5.16 20.58
N SER A 28 -1.73 4.97 21.33
CA SER A 28 -0.41 5.51 20.97
C SER A 28 0.16 4.87 19.70
N LEU A 29 -0.06 3.56 19.53
CA LEU A 29 0.30 2.82 18.32
C LEU A 29 -0.57 3.20 17.11
N MET A 30 -1.82 3.59 17.35
CA MET A 30 -2.77 4.04 16.32
C MET A 30 -2.61 5.53 15.95
N THR A 31 -1.98 6.33 16.80
CA THR A 31 -1.54 7.70 16.51
C THR A 31 -0.04 7.76 16.24
N LEU A 32 0.48 6.86 15.41
CA LEU A 32 1.63 7.22 14.60
C LEU A 32 1.17 8.39 13.73
N ARG A 33 1.46 9.63 14.18
CA ARG A 33 1.37 10.82 13.34
C ARG A 33 2.02 10.46 12.01
N SER A 34 1.33 10.75 10.92
CA SER A 34 1.77 10.55 9.55
C SER A 34 2.95 11.47 9.22
N ASN A 35 4.06 11.35 9.94
CA ASN A 35 5.34 11.80 9.44
C ASN A 35 5.63 10.86 8.28
N HIS A 36 5.31 11.32 7.07
CA HIS A 36 5.69 10.65 5.84
C HIS A 36 7.18 10.33 5.96
N PHE A 37 7.56 9.05 5.86
CA PHE A 37 8.96 8.67 5.86
C PHE A 37 9.60 9.40 4.69
N LYS A 38 10.53 10.31 4.97
CA LYS A 38 11.27 10.99 3.91
C LYS A 38 12.35 10.02 3.44
N GLU A 39 12.30 9.62 2.18
CA GLU A 39 13.36 8.81 1.60
C GLU A 39 14.70 9.54 1.65
N ASP A 40 15.77 8.77 1.82
CA ASP A 40 17.12 9.31 1.82
C ASP A 40 17.51 9.75 0.40
N THR A 41 18.18 10.89 0.30
CA THR A 41 18.77 11.35 -0.97
C THR A 41 19.81 10.38 -1.50
N TYR A 42 19.86 10.17 -2.81
CA TYR A 42 20.91 9.39 -3.47
C TYR A 42 21.90 10.28 -4.24
N PHE A 43 21.83 11.60 -4.09
CA PHE A 43 22.82 12.51 -4.62
C PHE A 43 24.07 12.48 -3.73
N VAL A 44 25.20 12.03 -4.28
CA VAL A 44 26.48 11.95 -3.54
C VAL A 44 26.88 13.31 -2.96
N SER A 45 26.60 14.39 -3.68
CA SER A 45 26.86 15.78 -3.25
C SER A 45 26.09 16.19 -1.99
N GLU A 46 24.98 15.53 -1.67
CA GLU A 46 24.15 15.81 -0.50
C GLU A 46 24.48 14.90 0.70
N LEU A 47 25.35 13.91 0.52
CA LEU A 47 25.81 13.02 1.58
C LEU A 47 26.78 13.73 2.52
N LYS A 48 26.83 13.30 3.79
CA LYS A 48 27.85 13.76 4.73
C LYS A 48 29.24 13.35 4.26
N PRO A 49 30.31 14.11 4.58
CA PRO A 49 31.68 13.73 4.21
C PRO A 49 32.07 12.31 4.66
N THR A 50 31.59 11.87 5.82
CA THR A 50 31.80 10.50 6.33
C THR A 50 31.11 9.43 5.47
N GLU A 51 29.92 9.72 4.96
CA GLU A 51 29.14 8.80 4.11
C GLU A 51 29.74 8.71 2.70
N GLN A 52 30.20 9.84 2.15
CA GLN A 52 30.95 9.89 0.89
C GLN A 52 32.23 9.05 0.99
N LYS A 53 32.96 9.18 2.11
CA LYS A 53 34.14 8.36 2.38
C LYS A 53 33.79 6.88 2.47
N SER A 54 32.75 6.50 3.21
CA SER A 54 32.31 5.10 3.29
C SER A 54 31.91 4.52 1.92
N LEU A 55 31.30 5.32 1.04
CA LEU A 55 31.00 4.92 -0.34
C LEU A 55 32.27 4.66 -1.14
N GLN A 56 33.26 5.56 -1.05
CA GLN A 56 34.55 5.36 -1.72
C GLN A 56 35.29 4.14 -1.18
N ASP A 57 35.37 3.98 0.14
CA ASP A 57 36.03 2.84 0.79
C ASP A 57 35.36 1.50 0.39
N LEU A 58 34.03 1.49 0.21
CA LEU A 58 33.30 0.32 -0.28
C LEU A 58 33.67 0.00 -1.74
N LYS A 59 33.72 1.01 -2.61
CA LYS A 59 34.14 0.84 -4.02
C LYS A 59 35.56 0.27 -4.12
N ASP A 60 36.48 0.80 -3.32
CA ASP A 60 37.88 0.37 -3.34
C ASP A 60 38.04 -1.08 -2.86
N LYS A 61 37.30 -1.46 -1.81
CA LYS A 61 37.29 -2.85 -1.33
C LYS A 61 36.62 -3.81 -2.32
N LEU A 62 35.51 -3.41 -2.94
CA LEU A 62 34.85 -4.20 -3.97
C LEU A 62 35.75 -4.41 -5.20
N LYS A 63 36.51 -3.38 -5.59
CA LYS A 63 37.50 -3.47 -6.68
C LYS A 63 38.59 -4.50 -6.38
N ALA A 64 38.98 -4.62 -5.11
CA ALA A 64 39.99 -5.57 -4.65
C ALA A 64 39.44 -6.99 -4.40
N SER A 65 38.12 -7.21 -4.46
CA SER A 65 37.50 -8.52 -4.24
C SER A 65 37.26 -9.27 -5.55
N SER A 66 36.87 -10.54 -5.45
CA SER A 66 36.52 -11.38 -6.61
C SER A 66 35.32 -10.84 -7.41
N PHE A 67 34.58 -9.87 -6.86
CA PHE A 67 33.39 -9.28 -7.46
C PHE A 67 33.63 -7.91 -8.11
N GLY A 68 34.89 -7.52 -8.36
CA GLY A 68 35.24 -6.22 -8.94
C GLY A 68 34.69 -5.95 -10.35
N ALA A 69 34.23 -6.97 -11.07
CA ALA A 69 33.60 -6.83 -12.39
C ALA A 69 32.07 -7.10 -12.38
N SER A 70 31.47 -7.25 -11.20
CA SER A 70 30.08 -7.68 -11.07
C SER A 70 29.06 -6.60 -11.45
N SER A 71 27.90 -7.06 -11.91
CA SER A 71 26.72 -6.24 -12.15
C SER A 71 25.54 -6.71 -11.32
N MET A 72 24.64 -5.79 -10.97
CA MET A 72 23.37 -6.10 -10.29
C MET A 72 22.26 -5.28 -10.93
N TRP A 73 21.13 -5.93 -11.26
CA TRP A 73 19.96 -5.30 -11.87
C TRP A 73 20.29 -4.48 -13.14
N GLY A 74 21.18 -5.03 -13.98
CA GLY A 74 21.64 -4.36 -15.21
C GLY A 74 22.61 -3.19 -15.01
N VAL A 75 23.11 -2.96 -13.80
CA VAL A 75 24.07 -1.88 -13.49
C VAL A 75 25.44 -2.47 -13.13
N SER A 76 26.51 -1.98 -13.75
CA SER A 76 27.88 -2.33 -13.37
C SER A 76 28.26 -1.63 -12.07
N LEU A 77 28.57 -2.39 -11.01
CA LEU A 77 28.76 -1.85 -9.65
C LEU A 77 30.01 -0.96 -9.51
N LEU A 78 30.96 -1.06 -10.44
CA LEU A 78 32.14 -0.19 -10.52
C LEU A 78 32.23 0.54 -11.87
N GLY A 79 31.11 0.68 -12.60
CA GLY A 79 31.04 1.31 -13.91
C GLY A 79 31.30 2.82 -13.91
N GLY A 80 31.41 3.44 -12.73
CA GLY A 80 31.68 4.88 -12.58
C GLY A 80 30.46 5.78 -12.88
N ASP A 81 29.27 5.19 -13.02
CA ASP A 81 28.02 5.94 -13.15
C ASP A 81 27.35 6.18 -11.79
N ASP A 82 26.49 7.21 -11.73
CA ASP A 82 25.73 7.51 -10.52
C ASP A 82 24.70 6.41 -10.16
N LYS A 83 24.45 5.47 -11.07
CA LYS A 83 23.51 4.36 -10.84
C LYS A 83 24.10 3.33 -9.90
N ALA A 84 25.37 3.00 -10.08
CA ALA A 84 26.12 2.11 -9.18
C ALA A 84 26.08 2.65 -7.75
N ASP A 85 26.23 3.97 -7.60
CA ASP A 85 26.23 4.63 -6.29
C ASP A 85 24.90 4.48 -5.56
N VAL A 86 23.78 4.56 -6.30
CA VAL A 86 22.44 4.29 -5.74
C VAL A 86 22.37 2.89 -5.14
N ILE A 87 22.85 1.87 -5.86
CA ILE A 87 22.83 0.48 -5.39
C ILE A 87 23.76 0.32 -4.18
N LEU A 88 25.01 0.77 -4.26
CA LEU A 88 25.98 0.64 -3.18
C LEU A 88 25.52 1.36 -1.89
N LEU A 89 24.88 2.52 -2.03
CA LEU A 89 24.30 3.25 -0.89
C LEU A 89 23.17 2.48 -0.20
N LYS A 90 22.42 1.63 -0.91
CA LYS A 90 21.40 0.75 -0.28
C LYS A 90 22.05 -0.25 0.67
N PHE A 91 23.15 -0.88 0.27
CA PHE A 91 23.91 -1.81 1.12
C PHE A 91 24.56 -1.09 2.31
N LEU A 92 25.15 0.08 2.08
CA LEU A 92 25.71 0.90 3.17
C LEU A 92 24.64 1.27 4.20
N ARG A 93 23.47 1.76 3.76
CA ARG A 93 22.37 2.12 4.66
C ARG A 93 21.83 0.94 5.43
N ALA A 94 21.73 -0.23 4.80
CA ALA A 94 21.29 -1.46 5.46
C ALA A 94 22.23 -1.95 6.57
N ARG A 95 23.47 -1.43 6.62
CA ARG A 95 24.49 -1.75 7.63
C ARG A 95 25.04 -0.51 8.33
N ASP A 96 24.26 0.57 8.39
CA ASP A 96 24.60 1.83 9.06
C ASP A 96 25.99 2.39 8.66
N PHE A 97 26.30 2.32 7.35
CA PHE A 97 27.56 2.73 6.73
C PHE A 97 28.82 2.02 7.25
N LYS A 98 28.67 0.85 7.89
CA LYS A 98 29.78 -0.04 8.26
C LYS A 98 30.30 -0.75 7.01
N VAL A 99 31.38 -0.22 6.42
CA VAL A 99 31.91 -0.63 5.11
C VAL A 99 32.15 -2.15 5.02
N THR A 100 32.85 -2.75 5.98
CA THR A 100 33.17 -4.19 5.96
C THR A 100 31.91 -5.07 5.99
N GLU A 101 30.92 -4.72 6.83
CA GLU A 101 29.66 -5.47 6.89
C GLU A 101 28.81 -5.27 5.63
N SER A 102 28.88 -4.08 5.03
CA SER A 102 28.18 -3.76 3.78
C SER A 102 28.75 -4.55 2.60
N LEU A 103 30.09 -4.63 2.51
CA LEU A 103 30.78 -5.45 1.51
C LEU A 103 30.40 -6.92 1.67
N ARG A 104 30.49 -7.46 2.89
CA ARG A 104 30.13 -8.86 3.17
C ARG A 104 28.67 -9.17 2.80
N MET A 105 27.76 -8.23 3.02
CA MET A 105 26.37 -8.37 2.60
C MET A 105 26.22 -8.36 1.08
N LEU A 106 26.91 -7.44 0.39
CA LEU A 106 26.90 -7.33 -1.05
C LEU A 106 27.45 -8.58 -1.74
N GLU A 107 28.59 -9.11 -1.28
CA GLU A 107 29.22 -10.30 -1.85
C GLU A 107 28.31 -11.53 -1.71
N LYS A 108 27.74 -11.76 -0.52
CA LYS A 108 26.75 -12.82 -0.30
C LYS A 108 25.51 -12.67 -1.16
N CYS A 109 25.06 -11.44 -1.38
CA CYS A 109 23.93 -11.18 -2.27
C CYS A 109 24.29 -11.51 -3.72
N LEU A 110 25.49 -11.15 -4.19
CA LEU A 110 25.95 -11.48 -5.54
C LEU A 110 26.06 -13.00 -5.75
N GLU A 111 26.65 -13.72 -4.80
CA GLU A 111 26.70 -15.19 -4.78
C GLU A 111 25.29 -15.79 -4.86
N TRP A 112 24.39 -15.34 -3.98
CA TRP A 112 23.01 -15.81 -3.96
C TRP A 112 22.29 -15.53 -5.28
N ARG A 113 22.49 -14.35 -5.90
CA ARG A 113 21.85 -14.01 -7.18
C ARG A 113 22.29 -14.96 -8.30
N GLU A 114 23.56 -15.36 -8.31
CA GLU A 114 24.09 -16.34 -9.26
C GLU A 114 23.49 -17.73 -9.02
N GLU A 115 23.57 -18.24 -7.79
CA GLU A 115 23.02 -19.55 -7.40
C GLU A 115 21.51 -19.64 -7.67
N PHE A 116 20.77 -18.58 -7.30
CA PHE A 116 19.34 -18.48 -7.47
C PHE A 116 18.91 -18.21 -8.93
N LYS A 117 19.87 -17.87 -9.81
CA LYS A 117 19.62 -17.45 -11.20
C LYS A 117 18.64 -16.29 -11.29
N ALA A 118 18.78 -15.32 -10.38
CA ALA A 118 17.82 -14.22 -10.20
C ALA A 118 17.66 -13.36 -11.47
N GLU A 119 18.72 -13.21 -12.27
CA GLU A 119 18.70 -12.36 -13.47
C GLU A 119 17.72 -12.83 -14.55
N LYS A 120 17.53 -14.15 -14.69
CA LYS A 120 16.62 -14.75 -15.67
C LYS A 120 15.26 -15.11 -15.08
N LEU A 121 15.07 -14.88 -13.78
CA LEU A 121 13.92 -15.38 -13.04
C LEU A 121 12.59 -14.85 -13.58
N THR A 122 12.54 -13.61 -14.05
CA THR A 122 11.30 -12.99 -14.56
C THR A 122 10.75 -13.66 -15.82
N GLU A 123 11.56 -14.45 -16.52
CA GLU A 123 11.20 -15.15 -17.77
C GLU A 123 10.80 -16.61 -17.52
N GLU A 124 10.96 -17.11 -16.30
CA GLU A 124 10.69 -18.50 -15.93
C GLU A 124 9.18 -18.74 -15.73
N ASP A 125 8.64 -19.80 -16.32
CA ASP A 125 7.30 -20.27 -16.01
C ASP A 125 7.34 -21.16 -14.75
N LEU A 126 6.78 -20.66 -13.67
CA LEU A 126 6.67 -21.37 -12.40
C LEU A 126 5.28 -21.98 -12.17
N GLY A 127 4.35 -21.86 -13.12
CA GLY A 127 3.00 -22.42 -13.00
C GLY A 127 2.17 -21.82 -11.85
N PHE A 128 2.34 -20.51 -11.59
CA PHE A 128 1.61 -19.76 -10.57
C PHE A 128 0.70 -18.67 -11.17
N GLU A 129 0.31 -18.82 -12.43
CA GLU A 129 -0.61 -17.89 -13.10
C GLU A 129 -1.91 -17.69 -12.30
N ASP A 130 -2.40 -18.74 -11.65
CA ASP A 130 -3.60 -18.70 -10.80
C ASP A 130 -3.43 -17.88 -9.51
N LEU A 131 -2.20 -17.72 -9.03
CA LEU A 131 -1.86 -16.91 -7.85
C LEU A 131 -1.46 -15.48 -8.24
N GLU A 132 -0.98 -15.27 -9.47
CA GLU A 132 -0.70 -13.94 -10.00
C GLU A 132 -2.00 -13.14 -10.07
N GLY A 133 -1.97 -11.90 -9.56
CA GLY A 133 -3.16 -11.07 -9.42
C GLY A 133 -4.05 -11.39 -8.19
N LYS A 134 -3.81 -12.50 -7.48
CA LYS A 134 -4.55 -12.85 -6.24
C LYS A 134 -3.67 -12.76 -4.99
N VAL A 135 -2.52 -13.43 -4.99
CA VAL A 135 -1.64 -13.55 -3.81
C VAL A 135 -0.57 -12.50 -3.78
N ALA A 136 0.12 -12.30 -4.91
CA ALA A 136 1.08 -11.24 -5.03
C ALA A 136 1.24 -10.78 -6.47
N TYR A 137 1.34 -9.47 -6.65
CA TYR A 137 1.41 -8.88 -7.99
C TYR A 137 1.86 -7.41 -7.92
N MET A 138 2.47 -6.95 -9.02
CA MET A 138 2.74 -5.53 -9.25
C MET A 138 1.54 -4.89 -9.93
N ARG A 139 1.04 -3.77 -9.42
CA ARG A 139 -0.06 -3.03 -10.06
C ARG A 139 -0.06 -1.58 -9.63
N GLY A 140 -0.12 -0.66 -10.60
CA GLY A 140 -0.21 0.77 -10.34
C GLY A 140 1.05 1.36 -9.73
N TYR A 141 0.98 2.65 -9.48
CA TYR A 141 2.04 3.46 -8.91
C TYR A 141 1.47 4.35 -7.81
N ASP A 142 2.29 4.67 -6.81
CA ASP A 142 1.92 5.67 -5.82
C ASP A 142 2.02 7.10 -6.38
N LYS A 143 1.65 8.09 -5.57
CA LYS A 143 1.66 9.52 -5.92
C LYS A 143 3.07 10.08 -6.17
N GLU A 144 4.12 9.35 -5.77
CA GLU A 144 5.54 9.70 -5.97
C GLU A 144 6.19 8.89 -7.10
N GLY A 145 5.45 7.96 -7.73
CA GLY A 145 5.89 7.15 -8.86
C GLY A 145 6.48 5.79 -8.48
N HIS A 146 6.46 5.39 -7.20
CA HIS A 146 6.89 4.06 -6.78
C HIS A 146 5.94 3.00 -7.29
N PRO A 147 6.42 1.92 -7.94
CA PRO A 147 5.57 0.80 -8.29
C PRO A 147 5.03 0.13 -7.02
N VAL A 148 3.78 -0.35 -7.08
CA VAL A 148 3.11 -0.94 -5.92
C VAL A 148 3.04 -2.45 -6.04
N CYS A 149 3.57 -3.15 -5.03
CA CYS A 149 3.46 -4.59 -4.87
C CYS A 149 2.36 -4.92 -3.85
N TYR A 150 1.29 -5.57 -4.32
CA TYR A 150 0.23 -6.09 -3.47
C TYR A 150 0.53 -7.51 -3.02
N ASN A 151 0.17 -7.83 -1.78
CA ASN A 151 0.37 -9.14 -1.16
C ASN A 151 -0.88 -9.49 -0.33
N ALA A 152 -1.59 -10.55 -0.69
CA ALA A 152 -2.78 -11.00 0.02
C ALA A 152 -2.67 -12.49 0.33
N TYR A 153 -2.40 -12.81 1.59
CA TYR A 153 -2.15 -14.17 2.03
C TYR A 153 -3.40 -14.86 2.62
N GLY A 154 -4.56 -14.17 2.64
CA GLY A 154 -5.82 -14.73 3.11
C GLY A 154 -6.31 -15.93 2.29
N VAL A 155 -5.87 -16.08 1.04
CA VAL A 155 -6.21 -17.24 0.20
C VAL A 155 -5.75 -18.58 0.79
N PHE A 156 -4.71 -18.54 1.62
CA PHE A 156 -4.14 -19.73 2.27
C PHE A 156 -4.92 -20.16 3.51
N LYS A 157 -6.04 -19.50 3.83
CA LYS A 157 -7.02 -20.00 4.80
C LYS A 157 -7.69 -21.28 4.30
N GLU A 158 -7.85 -21.41 2.98
CA GLU A 158 -8.36 -22.63 2.37
C GLU A 158 -7.28 -23.72 2.40
N ARG A 159 -7.62 -24.87 3.00
CA ARG A 159 -6.66 -25.95 3.27
C ARG A 159 -6.03 -26.47 1.98
N ASP A 160 -6.82 -26.69 0.94
CA ASP A 160 -6.31 -27.25 -0.32
C ASP A 160 -5.34 -26.27 -1.00
N MET A 161 -5.63 -24.97 -0.94
CA MET A 161 -4.72 -23.92 -1.42
C MET A 161 -3.43 -23.89 -0.59
N TYR A 162 -3.55 -23.98 0.73
CA TYR A 162 -2.41 -24.09 1.62
C TYR A 162 -1.54 -25.31 1.30
N GLU A 163 -2.11 -26.51 1.19
CA GLU A 163 -1.38 -27.76 0.90
C GLU A 163 -0.73 -27.76 -0.50
N SER A 164 -1.36 -27.09 -1.46
CA SER A 164 -0.80 -26.94 -2.82
C SER A 164 0.47 -26.07 -2.87
N VAL A 165 0.67 -25.19 -1.88
CA VAL A 165 1.79 -24.23 -1.84
C VAL A 165 2.79 -24.51 -0.71
N PHE A 166 2.32 -25.04 0.41
CA PHE A 166 3.09 -25.23 1.64
C PHE A 166 3.05 -26.67 2.16
N GLY A 167 2.51 -27.62 1.38
CA GLY A 167 2.36 -29.02 1.82
C GLY A 167 3.68 -29.76 2.00
N ASP A 168 4.75 -29.31 1.35
CA ASP A 168 6.09 -29.89 1.42
C ASP A 168 7.16 -28.84 1.10
N GLU A 169 8.44 -29.22 1.28
CA GLU A 169 9.59 -28.33 1.08
C GLU A 169 9.77 -27.92 -0.39
N GLU A 170 9.44 -28.79 -1.35
CA GLU A 170 9.56 -28.49 -2.77
C GLU A 170 8.57 -27.39 -3.18
N LYS A 171 7.30 -27.52 -2.79
CA LYS A 171 6.26 -26.51 -3.05
C LYS A 171 6.59 -25.18 -2.38
N LEU A 172 7.07 -25.23 -1.13
CA LEU A 172 7.50 -24.03 -0.41
C LEU A 172 8.65 -23.33 -1.15
N ASN A 173 9.68 -24.06 -1.57
CA ASN A 173 10.80 -23.50 -2.33
C ASN A 173 10.35 -22.93 -3.68
N LYS A 174 9.43 -23.61 -4.37
CA LYS A 174 8.82 -23.12 -5.61
C LYS A 174 8.06 -21.82 -5.38
N PHE A 175 7.29 -21.72 -4.29
CA PHE A 175 6.60 -20.51 -3.89
C PHE A 175 7.57 -19.38 -3.54
N LEU A 176 8.64 -19.64 -2.80
CA LEU A 176 9.69 -18.67 -2.51
C LEU A 176 10.31 -18.13 -3.80
N ARG A 177 10.62 -19.02 -4.75
CA ARG A 177 11.12 -18.66 -6.09
C ARG A 177 10.17 -17.76 -6.84
N TRP A 178 8.88 -18.06 -6.83
CA TRP A 178 7.86 -17.21 -7.42
C TRP A 178 7.71 -15.86 -6.70
N ARG A 179 7.79 -15.82 -5.37
CA ARG A 179 7.74 -14.57 -4.61
C ARG A 179 8.91 -13.65 -4.94
N VAL A 180 10.10 -14.20 -5.12
CA VAL A 180 11.26 -13.46 -5.62
C VAL A 180 11.02 -12.98 -7.06
N GLN A 181 10.42 -13.80 -7.92
CA GLN A 181 10.07 -13.41 -9.29
C GLN A 181 9.16 -12.18 -9.33
N VAL A 182 8.11 -12.14 -8.50
CA VAL A 182 7.21 -10.98 -8.39
C VAL A 182 7.97 -9.73 -7.94
N LEU A 183 8.89 -9.87 -6.99
CA LEU A 183 9.72 -8.75 -6.55
C LEU A 183 10.67 -8.27 -7.66
N GLU A 184 11.33 -9.18 -8.37
CA GLU A 184 12.22 -8.86 -9.51
C GLU A 184 11.47 -8.18 -10.66
N LYS A 185 10.22 -8.58 -10.94
CA LYS A 185 9.32 -7.84 -11.86
C LYS A 185 9.16 -6.39 -11.40
N GLY A 186 9.01 -6.15 -10.09
CA GLY A 186 8.98 -4.81 -9.51
C GLY A 186 10.32 -4.07 -9.58
N VAL A 187 11.45 -4.75 -9.37
CA VAL A 187 12.79 -4.15 -9.49
C VAL A 187 13.06 -3.65 -10.91
N LYS A 188 12.62 -4.39 -11.94
CA LYS A 188 12.72 -3.95 -13.34
C LYS A 188 11.97 -2.65 -13.66
N MET A 189 11.02 -2.25 -12.81
CA MET A 189 10.29 -0.98 -12.94
C MET A 189 11.02 0.20 -12.28
N LEU A 190 12.14 -0.05 -11.60
CA LEU A 190 12.91 0.98 -10.90
C LEU A 190 13.93 1.67 -11.80
N HIS A 191 14.24 2.90 -11.44
CA HIS A 191 15.25 3.73 -12.07
C HIS A 191 16.32 4.06 -11.03
N PHE A 192 17.35 3.21 -10.93
CA PHE A 192 18.52 3.43 -10.07
C PHE A 192 19.35 4.61 -10.55
N LYS A 193 18.88 5.84 -10.35
CA LYS A 193 19.62 7.08 -10.57
C LYS A 193 19.28 8.05 -9.43
N PRO A 194 20.16 9.01 -9.10
CA PRO A 194 19.83 10.05 -8.13
C PRO A 194 18.53 10.78 -8.50
N GLY A 195 17.63 10.95 -7.53
CA GLY A 195 16.29 11.53 -7.74
C GLY A 195 15.31 10.64 -8.52
N GLY A 196 15.71 9.44 -8.94
CA GLY A 196 14.83 8.46 -9.56
C GLY A 196 14.14 7.55 -8.54
N VAL A 197 13.01 6.97 -8.96
CA VAL A 197 12.28 5.95 -8.21
C VAL A 197 13.13 4.69 -8.07
N ASN A 198 13.61 4.41 -6.86
CA ASN A 198 14.55 3.31 -6.60
C ASN A 198 14.06 2.35 -5.49
N SER A 199 12.78 2.44 -5.15
CA SER A 199 12.12 1.74 -4.05
C SER A 199 10.67 1.39 -4.46
N ILE A 200 10.08 0.42 -3.75
CA ILE A 200 8.76 -0.16 -4.02
C ILE A 200 7.84 0.09 -2.83
N ILE A 201 6.55 0.35 -3.09
CA ILE A 201 5.52 0.33 -2.05
C ILE A 201 5.02 -1.10 -1.87
N GLN A 202 5.00 -1.60 -0.63
CA GLN A 202 4.39 -2.89 -0.33
C GLN A 202 3.04 -2.69 0.34
N VAL A 203 1.97 -3.14 -0.30
CA VAL A 203 0.64 -3.27 0.33
C VAL A 203 0.46 -4.73 0.73
N THR A 204 0.19 -4.98 2.00
CA THR A 204 -0.08 -6.34 2.53
C THR A 204 -1.47 -6.38 3.14
N ASP A 205 -2.36 -7.18 2.56
CA ASP A 205 -3.66 -7.49 3.14
C ASP A 205 -3.53 -8.59 4.19
N LEU A 206 -3.89 -8.25 5.43
CA LEU A 206 -3.87 -9.16 6.57
C LEU A 206 -5.25 -9.78 6.86
N LYS A 207 -6.26 -9.48 6.04
CA LYS A 207 -7.57 -10.11 6.16
C LYS A 207 -7.44 -11.62 6.00
N ASP A 208 -8.06 -12.35 6.93
CA ASP A 208 -8.12 -13.82 6.92
C ASP A 208 -6.76 -14.55 6.89
N MET A 209 -5.65 -13.85 7.17
CA MET A 209 -4.31 -14.43 7.11
C MET A 209 -4.14 -15.58 8.14
N PRO A 210 -3.75 -16.80 7.70
CA PRO A 210 -3.43 -17.92 8.58
C PRO A 210 -2.38 -17.57 9.64
N LYS A 211 -2.64 -17.93 10.90
CA LYS A 211 -1.84 -17.48 12.05
C LYS A 211 -0.54 -18.29 12.25
N ARG A 212 -0.57 -19.61 12.03
CA ARG A 212 0.52 -20.52 12.43
C ARG A 212 1.37 -20.93 11.25
N GLU A 213 0.76 -21.34 10.15
CA GLU A 213 1.50 -21.92 9.04
C GLU A 213 2.27 -20.89 8.18
N LEU A 214 1.70 -19.71 7.94
CA LEU A 214 2.40 -18.63 7.22
C LEU A 214 3.58 -18.06 8.00
N ARG A 215 3.69 -18.31 9.31
CA ARG A 215 4.81 -17.77 10.11
C ARG A 215 6.15 -18.34 9.64
N VAL A 216 6.20 -19.60 9.22
CA VAL A 216 7.43 -20.25 8.73
C VAL A 216 7.82 -19.69 7.36
N ALA A 217 6.90 -19.71 6.40
CA ALA A 217 7.14 -19.15 5.07
C ALA A 217 7.44 -17.64 5.13
N SER A 218 6.71 -16.88 5.95
CA SER A 218 6.93 -15.43 6.11
C SER A 218 8.29 -15.11 6.72
N ASN A 219 8.79 -15.94 7.65
CA ASN A 219 10.13 -15.75 8.21
C ASN A 219 11.22 -16.00 7.16
N GLN A 220 11.09 -17.06 6.35
CA GLN A 220 12.03 -17.34 5.26
C GLN A 220 12.00 -16.25 4.19
N ILE A 221 10.81 -15.81 3.76
CA ILE A 221 10.64 -14.68 2.83
C ILE A 221 11.27 -13.40 3.40
N LEU A 222 11.01 -13.10 4.68
CA LEU A 222 11.54 -11.91 5.32
C LEU A 222 13.06 -11.94 5.37
N SER A 223 13.66 -13.07 5.77
CA SER A 223 15.12 -13.24 5.80
C SER A 223 15.71 -13.07 4.40
N LEU A 224 15.15 -13.75 3.40
CA LEU A 224 15.59 -13.68 2.01
C LEU A 224 15.56 -12.24 1.49
N PHE A 225 14.49 -11.49 1.77
CA PHE A 225 14.38 -10.10 1.32
C PHE A 225 15.28 -9.14 2.10
N GLN A 226 15.48 -9.36 3.40
CA GLN A 226 16.40 -8.54 4.19
C GLN A 226 17.85 -8.69 3.76
N ASP A 227 18.25 -9.90 3.38
CA ASP A 227 19.63 -10.18 2.99
C ASP A 227 19.93 -9.80 1.54
N ASN A 228 18.95 -9.91 0.63
CA ASN A 228 19.18 -9.77 -0.81
C ASN A 228 18.52 -8.54 -1.47
N TYR A 229 17.62 -7.84 -0.78
CA TYR A 229 16.92 -6.65 -1.32
C TYR A 229 16.97 -5.47 -0.33
N PRO A 230 18.17 -5.04 0.10
CA PRO A 230 18.32 -3.98 1.10
C PRO A 230 17.74 -2.65 0.61
N GLU A 231 17.03 -1.95 1.49
CA GLU A 231 16.48 -0.61 1.22
C GLU A 231 15.69 -0.51 -0.11
N MET A 232 14.98 -1.59 -0.47
CA MET A 232 14.11 -1.64 -1.66
C MET A 232 12.66 -1.28 -1.38
N VAL A 233 12.29 -1.07 -0.11
CA VAL A 233 10.92 -0.70 0.30
C VAL A 233 10.88 0.75 0.76
N ALA A 234 10.03 1.53 0.10
CA ALA A 234 9.70 2.91 0.43
C ALA A 234 8.81 2.96 1.68
N THR A 235 7.62 2.39 1.55
CA THR A 235 6.60 2.28 2.60
C THR A 235 5.97 0.88 2.56
N LYS A 236 5.70 0.32 3.75
CA LYS A 236 4.99 -0.94 3.94
C LYS A 236 3.62 -0.67 4.58
N ILE A 237 2.57 -0.77 3.77
CA ILE A 237 1.18 -0.50 4.15
C ILE A 237 0.49 -1.83 4.44
N PHE A 238 0.12 -2.06 5.69
CA PHE A 238 -0.71 -3.19 6.10
C PHE A 238 -2.18 -2.75 6.09
N ILE A 239 -3.01 -3.42 5.32
CA ILE A 239 -4.46 -3.18 5.26
C ILE A 239 -5.23 -4.34 5.90
N ASN A 240 -6.47 -4.04 6.28
CA ASN A 240 -7.34 -4.95 7.01
C ASN A 240 -6.66 -5.61 8.23
N VAL A 241 -5.88 -4.81 8.96
CA VAL A 241 -5.12 -5.26 10.12
C VAL A 241 -6.10 -5.74 11.20
N PRO A 242 -6.07 -7.04 11.57
CA PRO A 242 -6.95 -7.56 12.62
C PRO A 242 -6.62 -6.94 13.97
N TRP A 243 -7.62 -6.84 14.85
CA TRP A 243 -7.46 -6.20 16.18
C TRP A 243 -6.33 -6.81 17.03
N TYR A 244 -6.02 -8.10 16.84
CA TYR A 244 -4.97 -8.80 17.58
C TYR A 244 -3.56 -8.58 17.01
N PHE A 245 -3.42 -8.03 15.80
CA PHE A 245 -2.10 -7.84 15.17
C PHE A 245 -1.23 -6.87 15.96
N SER A 246 -1.81 -5.90 16.68
CA SER A 246 -1.05 -5.01 17.56
C SER A 246 -0.29 -5.77 18.65
N VAL A 247 -0.85 -6.89 19.13
CA VAL A 247 -0.19 -7.76 20.11
C VAL A 247 1.00 -8.45 19.45
N ILE A 248 0.81 -9.03 18.25
CA ILE A 248 1.89 -9.67 17.49
C ILE A 248 3.01 -8.67 17.19
N TYR A 249 2.65 -7.48 16.67
CA TYR A 249 3.59 -6.39 16.41
C TYR A 249 4.38 -6.00 17.65
N SER A 250 3.75 -5.88 18.82
CA SER A 250 4.46 -5.56 20.06
C SER A 250 5.52 -6.60 20.43
N MET A 251 5.30 -7.88 20.12
CA MET A 251 6.26 -8.96 20.41
C MET A 251 7.49 -8.92 19.50
N PHE A 252 7.33 -8.64 18.20
CA PHE A 252 8.46 -8.65 17.26
C PHE A 252 9.07 -7.27 16.98
N SER A 253 8.36 -6.18 17.28
CA SER A 253 8.86 -4.83 17.05
C SER A 253 10.22 -4.53 17.72
N PRO A 254 10.61 -5.09 18.89
CA PRO A 254 11.94 -4.86 19.45
C PRO A 254 13.09 -5.31 18.53
N PHE A 255 12.84 -6.27 17.63
CA PHE A 255 13.83 -6.77 16.67
C PHE A 255 13.88 -5.97 15.37
N LEU A 256 12.98 -4.99 15.17
CA LEU A 256 12.98 -4.11 14.01
C LEU A 256 13.78 -2.84 14.29
N THR A 257 14.59 -2.42 13.32
CA THR A 257 15.28 -1.12 13.34
C THR A 257 14.26 0.03 13.32
N GLN A 258 14.63 1.19 13.86
CA GLN A 258 13.77 2.38 13.82
C GLN A 258 13.42 2.80 12.39
N ARG A 259 14.39 2.67 11.48
CA ARG A 259 14.21 2.86 10.04
C ARG A 259 13.09 1.97 9.49
N THR A 260 13.12 0.67 9.75
CA THR A 260 12.06 -0.25 9.29
C THR A 260 10.70 0.10 9.89
N LYS A 261 10.64 0.44 11.19
CA LYS A 261 9.38 0.84 11.85
C LYS A 261 8.78 2.11 11.24
N SER A 262 9.62 3.09 10.88
CA SER A 262 9.15 4.36 10.31
C SER A 262 8.51 4.21 8.93
N LYS A 263 8.81 3.12 8.22
CA LYS A 263 8.20 2.78 6.93
C LYS A 263 6.84 2.09 7.06
N PHE A 264 6.41 1.72 8.27
CA PHE A 264 5.19 0.93 8.47
C PHE A 264 3.95 1.83 8.60
N VAL A 265 2.92 1.52 7.83
CA VAL A 265 1.60 2.13 7.91
C VAL A 265 0.59 1.03 8.18
N MET A 266 -0.28 1.21 9.18
CA MET A 266 -1.28 0.20 9.55
C MET A 266 -2.68 0.78 9.38
N SER A 267 -3.50 0.10 8.58
CA SER A 267 -4.92 0.37 8.42
C SER A 267 -5.74 -0.71 9.08
N LYS A 268 -6.67 -0.31 9.94
CA LYS A 268 -7.70 -1.21 10.47
C LYS A 268 -8.57 -1.77 9.34
N GLU A 269 -9.21 -2.89 9.62
CA GLU A 269 -10.29 -3.43 8.80
C GLU A 269 -11.39 -2.38 8.54
N GLY A 270 -11.81 -2.30 7.28
CA GLY A 270 -12.79 -1.32 6.79
C GLY A 270 -12.22 0.04 6.36
N ASN A 271 -10.95 0.34 6.67
CA ASN A 271 -10.33 1.65 6.39
C ASN A 271 -9.27 1.59 5.27
N ALA A 272 -9.21 0.49 4.50
CA ALA A 272 -8.18 0.27 3.49
C ALA A 272 -8.11 1.44 2.47
N ALA A 273 -9.22 1.79 1.84
CA ALA A 273 -9.28 2.88 0.85
C ALA A 273 -8.81 4.23 1.44
N GLU A 274 -9.31 4.60 2.63
CA GLU A 274 -8.90 5.85 3.31
C GLU A 274 -7.40 5.91 3.56
N THR A 275 -6.79 4.77 3.91
CA THR A 275 -5.34 4.71 4.12
C THR A 275 -4.58 4.74 2.81
N LEU A 276 -5.01 3.96 1.81
CA LEU A 276 -4.33 3.87 0.52
C LEU A 276 -4.37 5.19 -0.26
N TYR A 277 -5.46 5.96 -0.18
CA TYR A 277 -5.61 7.25 -0.89
C TYR A 277 -4.57 8.30 -0.43
N LYS A 278 -3.96 8.12 0.75
CA LYS A 278 -2.87 8.98 1.22
C LYS A 278 -1.57 8.78 0.42
N PHE A 279 -1.41 7.64 -0.24
CA PHE A 279 -0.19 7.25 -0.93
C PHE A 279 -0.42 7.02 -2.42
N ILE A 280 -1.54 6.39 -2.81
CA ILE A 280 -1.82 5.91 -4.16
C ILE A 280 -3.07 6.61 -4.67
N ARG A 281 -3.09 6.99 -5.95
CA ARG A 281 -4.29 7.59 -6.56
C ARG A 281 -5.40 6.54 -6.72
N PRO A 282 -6.69 6.90 -6.60
CA PRO A 282 -7.78 5.91 -6.67
C PRO A 282 -7.79 5.05 -7.94
N GLU A 283 -7.45 5.61 -9.09
CA GLU A 283 -7.33 4.92 -10.38
C GLU A 283 -6.20 3.90 -10.47
N ASP A 284 -5.21 3.98 -9.57
CA ASP A 284 -4.09 3.05 -9.46
C ASP A 284 -4.32 1.98 -8.36
N ILE A 285 -5.36 2.12 -7.53
CA ILE A 285 -5.72 1.17 -6.48
C ILE A 285 -6.68 0.09 -7.02
N PRO A 286 -6.45 -1.20 -6.74
CA PRO A 286 -7.38 -2.28 -7.09
C PRO A 286 -8.79 -2.06 -6.55
N VAL A 287 -9.82 -2.42 -7.34
CA VAL A 287 -11.23 -2.29 -6.93
C VAL A 287 -11.55 -2.98 -5.60
N GLN A 288 -10.95 -4.16 -5.34
CA GLN A 288 -11.12 -4.90 -4.09
C GLN A 288 -10.63 -4.17 -2.83
N TYR A 289 -9.82 -3.13 -2.98
CA TYR A 289 -9.33 -2.28 -1.88
C TYR A 289 -9.97 -0.88 -1.90
N GLY A 290 -11.08 -0.71 -2.63
CA GLY A 290 -11.83 0.53 -2.73
C GLY A 290 -11.22 1.55 -3.71
N GLY A 291 -10.51 1.07 -4.73
CA GLY A 291 -10.03 1.88 -5.85
C GLY A 291 -10.85 1.69 -7.13
N LEU A 292 -10.28 2.17 -8.25
CA LEU A 292 -10.90 2.14 -9.58
C LEU A 292 -10.07 1.35 -10.61
N SER A 293 -8.95 0.75 -10.21
CA SER A 293 -8.09 -0.07 -11.08
C SER A 293 -8.65 -1.48 -11.23
N ARG A 294 -9.01 -1.86 -12.46
CA ARG A 294 -9.50 -3.20 -12.80
C ARG A 294 -8.39 -4.06 -13.41
N PRO A 295 -8.45 -5.39 -13.27
CA PRO A 295 -7.52 -6.29 -13.95
C PRO A 295 -7.46 -6.09 -15.47
N THR A 296 -8.59 -5.79 -16.10
CA THR A 296 -8.73 -5.58 -17.55
C THR A 296 -8.24 -4.22 -18.05
N ASP A 297 -7.99 -3.25 -17.15
CA ASP A 297 -7.61 -1.89 -17.55
C ASP A 297 -6.19 -1.83 -18.14
N SER A 298 -5.31 -2.81 -17.85
CA SER A 298 -3.93 -2.85 -18.33
C SER A 298 -3.80 -2.90 -19.85
N GLN A 299 -4.86 -3.28 -20.57
CA GLN A 299 -4.88 -3.35 -22.03
C GLN A 299 -5.38 -2.05 -22.71
N ASN A 300 -5.92 -1.10 -21.92
CA ASN A 300 -6.66 0.06 -22.44
C ASN A 300 -5.85 1.37 -22.42
N GLY A 301 -4.53 1.29 -22.25
CA GLY A 301 -3.65 2.45 -22.10
C GLY A 301 -3.56 2.97 -20.66
N PRO A 302 -3.05 4.20 -20.44
CA PRO A 302 -2.88 4.73 -19.09
C PRO A 302 -4.22 4.89 -18.35
N PRO A 303 -4.25 4.70 -17.01
CA PRO A 303 -5.47 4.89 -16.23
C PRO A 303 -6.06 6.29 -16.42
N LYS A 304 -7.37 6.37 -16.60
CA LYS A 304 -8.09 7.65 -16.61
C LYS A 304 -8.04 8.27 -15.20
N PRO A 305 -7.64 9.54 -15.06
CA PRO A 305 -7.59 10.22 -13.77
C PRO A 305 -8.95 10.20 -13.05
N ALA A 306 -8.92 10.05 -11.72
CA ALA A 306 -10.10 10.13 -10.89
C ALA A 306 -10.04 11.34 -9.94
N SER A 307 -11.21 11.82 -9.55
CA SER A 307 -11.37 12.84 -8.51
C SER A 307 -11.66 12.17 -7.18
N GLU A 308 -10.89 12.50 -6.14
CA GLU A 308 -11.11 12.04 -4.76
C GLU A 308 -11.88 13.08 -3.93
N PHE A 309 -12.76 12.63 -3.04
CA PHE A 309 -13.47 13.48 -2.08
C PHE A 309 -13.75 12.74 -0.78
N SER A 310 -14.23 13.47 0.22
CA SER A 310 -14.61 12.95 1.53
C SER A 310 -16.04 13.34 1.87
N ILE A 311 -16.74 12.46 2.58
CA ILE A 311 -18.12 12.67 3.01
C ILE A 311 -18.16 12.48 4.52
N LYS A 312 -18.61 13.48 5.29
CA LYS A 312 -18.72 13.30 6.75
C LYS A 312 -19.93 12.44 7.09
N GLY A 313 -19.98 11.93 8.32
CA GLY A 313 -21.19 11.30 8.82
C GLY A 313 -22.33 12.31 8.92
N GLY A 314 -23.54 11.93 8.52
CA GLY A 314 -24.70 12.83 8.52
C GLY A 314 -24.84 13.68 7.25
N GLU A 315 -23.92 13.56 6.28
CA GLU A 315 -23.92 14.38 5.06
C GLU A 315 -24.34 13.55 3.83
N LYS A 316 -24.95 14.25 2.86
CA LYS A 316 -25.15 13.78 1.49
C LYS A 316 -24.33 14.66 0.55
N VAL A 317 -23.64 14.06 -0.40
CA VAL A 317 -22.85 14.74 -1.42
C VAL A 317 -23.43 14.45 -2.79
N ASN A 318 -23.66 15.51 -3.57
CA ASN A 318 -24.14 15.43 -4.95
C ASN A 318 -23.03 15.90 -5.89
N ILE A 319 -22.56 14.99 -6.75
CA ILE A 319 -21.61 15.30 -7.80
C ILE A 319 -22.42 15.65 -9.05
N GLN A 320 -22.23 16.85 -9.58
CA GLN A 320 -22.93 17.31 -10.79
C GLN A 320 -21.96 17.26 -11.98
N ILE A 321 -22.35 16.53 -13.01
CA ILE A 321 -21.69 16.52 -14.32
C ILE A 321 -22.55 17.37 -15.25
N GLU A 322 -22.12 18.60 -15.47
CA GLU A 322 -22.85 19.61 -16.25
C GLU A 322 -22.43 19.63 -17.72
N GLY A 323 -23.16 20.42 -18.53
CA GLY A 323 -22.80 20.64 -19.93
C GLY A 323 -23.00 19.42 -20.83
N ILE A 324 -23.89 18.50 -20.45
CA ILE A 324 -24.22 17.33 -21.26
C ILE A 324 -25.17 17.77 -22.38
N GLU A 325 -24.80 17.48 -23.62
CA GLU A 325 -25.62 17.74 -24.80
C GLU A 325 -26.55 16.55 -25.12
N GLY A 326 -27.65 16.82 -25.84
CA GLY A 326 -28.52 15.78 -26.37
C GLY A 326 -27.75 14.84 -27.31
N GLY A 327 -28.03 13.54 -27.21
CA GLY A 327 -27.33 12.49 -27.96
C GLY A 327 -25.97 12.08 -27.36
N ALA A 328 -25.56 12.64 -26.22
CA ALA A 328 -24.33 12.23 -25.55
C ALA A 328 -24.54 10.98 -24.67
N THR A 329 -23.54 10.09 -24.66
CA THR A 329 -23.41 8.99 -23.71
C THR A 329 -22.43 9.37 -22.60
N ILE A 330 -22.89 9.31 -21.37
CA ILE A 330 -22.09 9.46 -20.17
C ILE A 330 -21.75 8.09 -19.64
N THR A 331 -20.47 7.85 -19.35
CA THR A 331 -20.00 6.65 -18.64
C THR A 331 -19.25 7.10 -17.42
N TRP A 332 -19.52 6.50 -16.26
CA TRP A 332 -18.83 6.85 -15.03
C TRP A 332 -18.50 5.63 -14.19
N ASP A 333 -17.44 5.80 -13.40
CA ASP A 333 -17.10 4.92 -12.30
C ASP A 333 -17.15 5.70 -10.99
N ILE A 334 -17.72 5.10 -9.94
CA ILE A 334 -17.69 5.66 -8.59
C ILE A 334 -17.42 4.58 -7.54
N VAL A 335 -16.47 4.87 -6.66
CA VAL A 335 -16.08 4.05 -5.51
C VAL A 335 -16.02 4.94 -4.26
N VAL A 336 -16.17 4.32 -3.11
CA VAL A 336 -16.04 4.91 -1.76
C VAL A 336 -15.45 3.85 -0.82
N GLY A 337 -14.73 4.27 0.20
CA GLY A 337 -14.14 3.36 1.17
C GLY A 337 -15.19 2.77 2.10
N GLY A 338 -15.38 1.45 2.06
CA GLY A 338 -16.16 0.69 3.04
C GLY A 338 -17.63 1.11 3.11
N TRP A 339 -18.38 0.96 2.01
CA TRP A 339 -19.73 1.52 1.90
C TRP A 339 -20.65 0.84 2.89
N ASP A 340 -21.23 1.63 3.77
CA ASP A 340 -22.49 1.31 4.42
C ASP A 340 -23.25 2.62 4.29
N LEU A 341 -23.72 2.88 3.07
CA LEU A 341 -24.32 4.15 2.63
C LEU A 341 -25.29 3.92 1.48
N GLU A 342 -26.02 4.95 1.07
CA GLU A 342 -26.92 4.89 -0.09
C GLU A 342 -26.34 5.65 -1.29
N TYR A 343 -26.48 5.07 -2.48
CA TYR A 343 -26.06 5.69 -3.74
C TYR A 343 -27.21 5.70 -4.75
N SER A 344 -27.31 6.79 -5.52
CA SER A 344 -28.25 6.94 -6.64
C SER A 344 -27.67 7.82 -7.74
N ALA A 345 -28.25 7.72 -8.93
CA ALA A 345 -27.95 8.59 -10.06
C ALA A 345 -29.24 9.10 -10.71
N GLU A 346 -29.28 10.38 -11.02
CA GLU A 346 -30.41 11.02 -11.72
C GLU A 346 -29.91 11.95 -12.80
N PHE A 347 -30.63 12.01 -13.92
CA PHE A 347 -30.37 12.97 -14.98
C PHE A 347 -31.45 14.04 -14.96
N VAL A 348 -31.04 15.31 -14.96
CA VAL A 348 -31.94 16.46 -14.94
C VAL A 348 -31.80 17.18 -16.27
N PRO A 349 -32.82 17.11 -17.17
CA PRO A 349 -32.81 17.87 -18.40
C PRO A 349 -32.86 19.39 -18.14
N ASN A 350 -32.32 20.19 -19.05
CA ASN A 350 -32.33 21.65 -18.93
C ASN A 350 -33.70 22.29 -19.23
N ALA A 351 -34.58 21.59 -19.95
CA ALA A 351 -35.90 22.09 -20.28
C ALA A 351 -36.76 22.21 -19.02
N GLU A 352 -37.38 23.39 -18.81
CA GLU A 352 -38.09 23.74 -17.57
C GLU A 352 -39.29 22.84 -17.24
N GLU A 353 -39.87 22.17 -18.25
CA GLU A 353 -41.02 21.27 -18.10
C GLU A 353 -40.62 19.78 -17.99
N SER A 354 -39.34 19.45 -18.11
CA SER A 354 -38.87 18.07 -18.09
C SER A 354 -38.64 17.56 -16.66
N TYR A 355 -39.09 16.33 -16.38
CA TYR A 355 -38.86 15.67 -15.09
C TYR A 355 -37.45 15.08 -14.99
N ALA A 356 -36.92 15.01 -13.77
CA ALA A 356 -35.70 14.27 -13.48
C ALA A 356 -35.87 12.78 -13.81
N ILE A 357 -34.95 12.23 -14.57
CA ILE A 357 -34.92 10.83 -14.97
C ILE A 357 -34.08 10.06 -13.94
N ILE A 358 -34.69 9.08 -13.27
CA ILE A 358 -33.97 8.18 -12.38
C ILE A 358 -33.13 7.23 -13.22
N VAL A 359 -31.82 7.48 -13.26
CA VAL A 359 -30.85 6.65 -13.98
C VAL A 359 -30.50 5.41 -13.15
N GLU A 360 -30.35 5.61 -11.84
CA GLU A 360 -30.12 4.53 -10.89
C GLU A 360 -30.89 4.79 -9.61
N LYS A 361 -31.79 3.87 -9.27
CA LYS A 361 -32.60 3.96 -8.06
C LYS A 361 -31.70 3.95 -6.81
N PRO A 362 -32.07 4.67 -5.75
CA PRO A 362 -31.36 4.61 -4.48
C PRO A 362 -31.18 3.17 -4.02
N ARG A 363 -29.92 2.78 -3.80
CA ARG A 363 -29.56 1.45 -3.31
C ARG A 363 -28.56 1.56 -2.18
N LYS A 364 -28.77 0.71 -1.17
CA LYS A 364 -27.80 0.52 -0.09
C LYS A 364 -26.63 -0.29 -0.62
N MET A 365 -25.43 0.19 -0.33
CA MET A 365 -24.18 -0.39 -0.77
C MET A 365 -23.42 -0.88 0.45
N LYS A 366 -22.82 -2.06 0.33
CA LYS A 366 -22.08 -2.77 1.38
C LYS A 366 -20.59 -2.56 1.25
N ALA A 367 -19.86 -2.81 2.33
CA ALA A 367 -18.43 -2.54 2.38
C ALA A 367 -17.62 -3.47 1.47
N SER A 368 -18.21 -4.61 1.08
CA SER A 368 -17.68 -5.57 0.13
C SER A 368 -18.00 -5.24 -1.33
N ASP A 369 -18.88 -4.27 -1.59
CA ASP A 369 -19.30 -3.95 -2.95
C ASP A 369 -18.16 -3.23 -3.69
N GLU A 370 -17.97 -3.60 -4.95
CA GLU A 370 -16.98 -2.97 -5.83
C GLU A 370 -17.46 -1.61 -6.35
N ALA A 371 -16.58 -0.93 -7.07
CA ALA A 371 -16.90 0.32 -7.76
C ALA A 371 -18.11 0.16 -8.68
N VAL A 372 -19.05 1.11 -8.62
CA VAL A 372 -20.16 1.19 -9.56
C VAL A 372 -19.63 1.64 -10.91
N CYS A 373 -19.92 0.89 -11.97
CA CYS A 373 -19.68 1.26 -13.36
C CYS A 373 -21.03 1.32 -14.07
N ASN A 374 -21.35 2.46 -14.66
CA ASN A 374 -22.64 2.62 -15.33
C ASN A 374 -22.54 3.62 -16.50
N SER A 375 -23.54 3.60 -17.36
CA SER A 375 -23.65 4.49 -18.51
C SER A 375 -25.09 4.92 -18.77
N PHE A 376 -25.26 6.13 -19.26
CA PHE A 376 -26.55 6.70 -19.62
C PHE A 376 -26.42 7.48 -20.93
N THR A 377 -27.38 7.32 -21.84
CA THR A 377 -27.44 8.12 -23.07
C THR A 377 -28.68 8.99 -23.00
N THR A 378 -28.49 10.30 -23.14
CA THR A 378 -29.58 11.27 -23.10
C THR A 378 -29.98 11.69 -24.51
N VAL A 379 -31.26 12.02 -24.71
CA VAL A 379 -31.76 12.67 -25.93
C VAL A 379 -31.72 14.20 -25.84
N GLU A 380 -31.74 14.75 -24.63
CA GLU A 380 -31.80 16.18 -24.35
C GLU A 380 -30.56 16.67 -23.61
N ALA A 381 -30.28 17.97 -23.70
CA ALA A 381 -29.22 18.59 -22.92
C ALA A 381 -29.61 18.68 -21.43
N GLY A 382 -28.64 18.50 -20.54
CA GLY A 382 -28.90 18.45 -19.10
C GLY A 382 -27.65 18.25 -18.26
N LYS A 383 -27.86 17.70 -17.05
CA LYS A 383 -26.80 17.33 -16.12
C LYS A 383 -27.08 15.98 -15.46
N LEU A 384 -26.02 15.23 -15.18
CA LEU A 384 -26.07 13.99 -14.40
C LEU A 384 -25.67 14.29 -12.95
N ILE A 385 -26.47 13.83 -12.00
CA ILE A 385 -26.25 14.00 -10.57
C ILE A 385 -25.99 12.62 -9.96
N LEU A 386 -24.79 12.43 -9.40
CA LEU A 386 -24.46 11.26 -8.60
C LEU A 386 -24.61 11.61 -7.13
N SER A 387 -25.55 10.96 -6.45
CA SER A 387 -25.87 11.19 -5.04
C SER A 387 -25.22 10.11 -4.18
N VAL A 388 -24.37 10.52 -3.24
CA VAL A 388 -23.80 9.64 -2.20
C VAL A 388 -24.27 10.10 -0.84
N ASP A 389 -25.11 9.30 -0.20
CA ASP A 389 -25.80 9.63 1.05
C ASP A 389 -25.24 8.83 2.23
N ASN A 390 -24.50 9.54 3.09
CA ASN A 390 -23.91 9.01 4.32
C ASN A 390 -24.65 9.52 5.57
N THR A 391 -25.92 9.92 5.43
CA THR A 391 -26.73 10.48 6.53
C THR A 391 -26.96 9.49 7.67
N LEU A 392 -27.02 8.19 7.35
CA LEU A 392 -27.21 7.11 8.33
C LEU A 392 -25.93 6.73 9.09
N SER A 393 -24.76 7.24 8.69
CA SER A 393 -23.49 6.97 9.37
C SER A 393 -23.00 8.17 10.17
N ARG A 394 -22.24 7.90 11.23
CA ARG A 394 -21.48 8.93 11.95
C ARG A 394 -20.01 9.00 11.51
N LYS A 395 -19.56 8.04 10.69
CA LYS A 395 -18.17 7.94 10.27
C LYS A 395 -17.96 8.69 8.96
N LYS A 396 -16.83 9.40 8.87
CA LYS A 396 -16.32 9.94 7.61
C LYS A 396 -15.99 8.79 6.66
N LYS A 397 -16.24 9.00 5.37
CA LYS A 397 -15.82 8.09 4.28
C LYS A 397 -15.05 8.86 3.23
N VAL A 398 -14.19 8.16 2.49
CA VAL A 398 -13.52 8.69 1.29
C VAL A 398 -14.20 8.12 0.06
N ALA A 399 -14.21 8.86 -1.02
CA ALA A 399 -14.83 8.49 -2.28
C ALA A 399 -13.95 8.92 -3.46
N ALA A 400 -14.08 8.24 -4.58
CA ALA A 400 -13.46 8.60 -5.83
C ALA A 400 -14.38 8.32 -7.01
N TYR A 401 -14.34 9.18 -8.01
CA TYR A 401 -15.11 9.00 -9.23
C TYR A 401 -14.34 9.46 -10.46
N ARG A 402 -14.69 8.90 -11.61
CA ARG A 402 -14.25 9.36 -12.93
C ARG A 402 -15.40 9.23 -13.91
N TYR A 403 -15.42 10.06 -14.94
CA TYR A 403 -16.45 9.98 -15.97
C TYR A 403 -15.90 10.38 -17.34
N THR A 404 -16.62 9.98 -18.38
CA THR A 404 -16.41 10.45 -19.75
C THR A 404 -17.75 10.74 -20.39
N VAL A 405 -17.82 11.86 -21.11
CA VAL A 405 -18.97 12.22 -21.95
C VAL A 405 -18.54 12.07 -23.40
N ARG A 406 -19.23 11.22 -24.16
CA ARG A 406 -18.99 11.00 -25.58
C ARG A 406 -20.21 11.46 -26.38
N LYS A 407 -20.02 12.34 -27.35
CA LYS A 407 -21.08 12.68 -28.30
C LYS A 407 -21.30 11.51 -29.25
N SER A 408 -22.54 11.24 -29.63
CA SER A 408 -22.83 10.32 -30.72
C SER A 408 -22.17 10.86 -32.00
N THR A 409 -21.16 10.15 -32.52
CA THR A 409 -20.68 10.37 -33.89
C THR A 409 -21.76 9.86 -34.83
N THR A 410 -22.62 10.76 -35.31
CA THR A 410 -23.36 10.48 -36.53
C THR A 410 -22.33 10.34 -37.64
N VAL A 411 -22.07 9.09 -38.06
CA VAL A 411 -21.43 8.85 -39.36
C VAL A 411 -22.45 9.35 -40.38
N VAL A 412 -22.15 10.49 -40.99
CA VAL A 412 -22.95 11.09 -42.07
C VAL A 412 -22.88 10.20 -43.30
#